data_AF-A0A511R0M0-F1
#
_entry.id   AF-A0A511R0M0-F1
#
_cell.length_a   1.000
_cell.length_b   1.000
_cell.length_c   1.000
_cell.angle_alpha   90.00
_cell.angle_beta   90.00
_cell.angle_gamma   90.00
#
_symmetry.space_group_name_H-M   'P 1'
#
loop_
_entity.id
_entity.type
_entity.pdbx_description
1 polymer ?
#
loop_
_entity_poly.entity_id
_entity_poly.type
_entity_poly.pdbx_seq_one_letter_code
_entity_poly.pdbx_strand_id
1 'polypeptide(L)'
;MLVEEVLERIPRATFYDLVKRKYLVIVPTVIGRAVVVGPRGRVEVLSMTRFYRPRATAVADAVLLRKAIRIAEREGWRFQGRNSRGRIAFMSRGGEKMMLIASLRAYSTHSLKNTLRRMNWYSRKKLGEAEGVRVYHPYPRRFDHMVQEGGIEVRHVGELLPPEAELEV
;
A
#
# COMPACT_ATOMS: atom_id res chain seq x y z
N MET A 1 -9.65 16.29 23.41
CA MET A 1 -10.92 15.69 22.98
C MET A 1 -10.60 14.26 22.59
N LEU A 2 -10.99 13.32 23.44
CA LEU A 2 -10.72 11.89 23.24
C LEU A 2 -11.56 11.39 22.07
N VAL A 3 -11.05 10.40 21.32
CA VAL A 3 -11.77 9.80 20.18
C VAL A 3 -13.18 9.32 20.58
N GLU A 4 -13.34 8.90 21.83
CA GLU A 4 -14.61 8.47 22.44
C GLU A 4 -15.65 9.61 22.49
N GLU A 5 -15.27 10.81 22.93
CA GLU A 5 -16.17 11.98 22.96
C GLU A 5 -16.62 12.42 21.55
N VAL A 6 -15.73 12.23 20.55
CA VAL A 6 -16.05 12.51 19.14
C VAL A 6 -17.04 11.48 18.60
N LEU A 7 -16.87 10.20 18.94
CA LEU A 7 -17.76 9.12 18.53
C LEU A 7 -19.14 9.22 19.16
N GLU A 8 -19.24 9.69 20.41
CA GLU A 8 -20.54 9.95 21.08
C GLU A 8 -21.30 11.14 20.48
N ARG A 9 -20.58 12.16 19.99
CA ARG A 9 -21.18 13.35 19.36
C ARG A 9 -21.56 13.16 17.89
N ILE A 10 -21.00 12.16 17.22
CA ILE A 10 -21.40 11.83 15.85
C ILE A 10 -22.74 11.08 15.97
N PRO A 11 -23.88 11.66 15.52
CA PRO A 11 -25.13 10.92 15.49
C PRO A 11 -24.92 9.64 14.67
N ARG A 12 -25.75 8.60 14.86
CA ARG A 12 -25.83 7.44 13.95
C ARG A 12 -26.18 7.92 12.53
N ALA A 13 -25.21 8.49 11.86
CA ALA A 13 -25.32 9.17 10.59
C ALA A 13 -25.18 8.09 9.53
N THR A 14 -26.09 8.10 8.57
CA THR A 14 -25.97 7.19 7.43
C THR A 14 -24.68 7.53 6.66
N PHE A 15 -24.18 6.58 5.86
CA PHE A 15 -23.05 6.84 4.98
C PHE A 15 -23.24 8.13 4.15
N TYR A 16 -24.45 8.34 3.63
CA TYR A 16 -24.78 9.53 2.84
C TYR A 16 -24.75 10.81 3.65
N ASP A 17 -25.17 10.77 4.92
CA ASP A 17 -25.07 11.92 5.83
C ASP A 17 -23.60 12.30 6.09
N LEU A 18 -22.73 11.32 6.30
CA LEU A 18 -21.30 11.56 6.50
C LEU A 18 -20.63 12.16 5.26
N VAL A 19 -21.06 11.76 4.06
CA VAL A 19 -20.61 12.36 2.79
C VAL A 19 -21.15 13.79 2.65
N LYS A 20 -22.45 14.00 2.86
CA LYS A 20 -23.10 15.33 2.79
C LYS A 20 -22.46 16.32 3.75
N ARG A 21 -22.14 15.88 4.97
CA ARG A 21 -21.49 16.68 6.02
C ARG A 21 -19.96 16.79 5.87
N LYS A 22 -19.37 16.24 4.79
CA LYS A 22 -17.93 16.28 4.48
C LYS A 22 -17.02 15.58 5.50
N TYR A 23 -17.55 14.65 6.30
CA TYR A 23 -16.76 13.75 7.13
C TYR A 23 -16.10 12.66 6.28
N LEU A 24 -16.79 12.23 5.21
CA LEU A 24 -16.29 11.32 4.20
C LEU A 24 -16.35 11.98 2.82
N VAL A 25 -15.48 11.53 1.90
CA VAL A 25 -15.47 11.97 0.51
C VAL A 25 -15.31 10.75 -0.39
N ILE A 26 -16.10 10.70 -1.47
CA ILE A 26 -15.96 9.70 -2.52
C ILE A 26 -14.92 10.20 -3.53
N VAL A 27 -13.90 9.39 -3.77
CA VAL A 27 -12.84 9.64 -4.75
C VAL A 27 -13.01 8.64 -5.90
N PRO A 28 -13.26 9.08 -7.14
CA PRO A 28 -13.24 8.20 -8.28
C PRO A 28 -11.79 7.79 -8.56
N THR A 29 -11.54 6.50 -8.63
CA THR A 29 -10.22 5.95 -8.95
C THR A 29 -10.31 5.00 -10.14
N VAL A 30 -9.16 4.66 -10.73
CA VAL A 30 -9.11 3.75 -11.89
C VAL A 30 -9.53 2.31 -11.56
N ILE A 31 -9.59 1.95 -10.28
CA ILE A 31 -10.06 0.63 -9.80
C ILE A 31 -11.49 0.68 -9.24
N GLY A 32 -12.18 1.84 -9.34
CA GLY A 32 -13.51 2.07 -8.81
C GLY A 32 -13.60 3.26 -7.85
N ARG A 33 -14.79 3.50 -7.30
CA ARG A 33 -15.01 4.56 -6.31
C ARG A 33 -14.48 4.12 -4.94
N ALA A 34 -13.70 4.97 -4.28
CA ALA A 34 -13.18 4.73 -2.94
C ALA A 34 -13.63 5.84 -1.99
N VAL A 35 -13.81 5.50 -0.72
CA VAL A 35 -14.23 6.45 0.31
C VAL A 35 -13.03 6.78 1.20
N VAL A 36 -12.78 8.07 1.40
CA VAL A 36 -11.71 8.58 2.25
C VAL A 36 -12.25 9.55 3.29
N VAL A 37 -11.46 9.81 4.34
CA VAL A 37 -11.79 10.83 5.34
C VAL A 37 -11.75 12.22 4.68
N GLY A 38 -12.88 12.89 4.75
CA GLY A 38 -13.10 14.24 4.22
C GLY A 38 -12.46 15.33 5.09
N PRO A 39 -12.53 16.60 4.66
CA PRO A 39 -11.95 17.73 5.37
C PRO A 39 -12.39 17.82 6.83
N ARG A 40 -13.68 17.62 7.09
CA ARG A 40 -14.25 17.75 8.43
C ARG A 40 -13.85 16.59 9.33
N GLY A 41 -13.90 15.37 8.80
CA GLY A 41 -13.44 14.17 9.51
C GLY A 41 -11.96 14.21 9.84
N ARG A 42 -11.12 14.84 9.02
CA ARG A 42 -9.70 15.00 9.34
C ARG A 42 -9.46 15.89 10.54
N VAL A 43 -10.16 17.01 10.62
CA VAL A 43 -10.02 17.95 11.74
C VAL A 43 -10.62 17.33 13.00
N GLU A 44 -11.84 16.79 12.91
CA GLU A 44 -12.61 16.40 14.08
C GLU A 44 -12.30 14.97 14.57
N VAL A 45 -11.94 14.03 13.68
CA VAL A 45 -11.67 12.61 14.04
C VAL A 45 -10.18 12.33 14.10
N LEU A 46 -9.39 12.88 13.17
CA LEU A 46 -7.96 12.59 13.07
C LEU A 46 -7.07 13.72 13.64
N SER A 47 -7.67 14.81 14.13
CA SER A 47 -6.94 15.99 14.64
C SER A 47 -5.91 16.55 13.65
N MET A 48 -6.15 16.38 12.35
CA MET A 48 -5.26 16.85 11.27
C MET A 48 -5.71 18.23 10.78
N THR A 49 -4.91 19.25 11.08
CA THR A 49 -5.18 20.66 10.71
C THR A 49 -4.79 21.01 9.27
N ARG A 50 -4.05 20.14 8.57
CA ARG A 50 -3.66 20.33 7.16
C ARG A 50 -4.57 19.57 6.21
N PHE A 51 -5.21 20.31 5.29
CA PHE A 51 -6.10 19.74 4.26
C PHE A 51 -5.33 19.18 3.06
N TYR A 52 -4.75 17.99 3.18
CA TYR A 52 -4.19 17.29 2.00
C TYR A 52 -5.26 16.52 1.23
N ARG A 53 -5.79 17.05 0.11
CA ARG A 53 -6.69 16.25 -0.74
C ARG A 53 -5.90 15.09 -1.35
N PRO A 54 -6.26 13.82 -1.07
CA PRO A 54 -5.48 12.70 -1.56
C PRO A 54 -5.69 12.58 -3.07
N ARG A 55 -4.60 12.41 -3.82
CA ARG A 55 -4.66 12.17 -5.27
C ARG A 55 -5.36 10.83 -5.52
N ALA A 56 -6.22 10.76 -6.55
CA ALA A 56 -6.95 9.54 -6.90
C ALA A 56 -6.03 8.32 -7.09
N THR A 57 -4.84 8.53 -7.65
CA THR A 57 -3.81 7.49 -7.81
C THR A 57 -3.31 6.95 -6.47
N ALA A 58 -3.03 7.82 -5.49
CA ALA A 58 -2.60 7.40 -4.16
C ALA A 58 -3.70 6.63 -3.42
N VAL A 59 -4.97 7.01 -3.62
CA VAL A 59 -6.11 6.26 -3.07
C VAL A 59 -6.22 4.87 -3.71
N ALA A 60 -6.08 4.79 -5.03
CA ALA A 60 -6.06 3.50 -5.72
C ALA A 60 -4.92 2.59 -5.24
N ASP A 61 -3.69 3.10 -5.16
CA ASP A 61 -2.54 2.34 -4.65
C ASP A 61 -2.81 1.80 -3.23
N ALA A 62 -3.38 2.62 -2.34
CA ALA A 62 -3.72 2.21 -0.98
C ALA A 62 -4.80 1.12 -0.93
N VAL A 63 -5.83 1.22 -1.78
CA VAL A 63 -6.89 0.20 -1.90
C VAL A 63 -6.32 -1.09 -2.48
N LEU A 64 -5.42 -1.01 -3.46
CA LEU A 64 -4.73 -2.17 -4.02
C LEU A 64 -3.87 -2.86 -2.98
N LEU A 65 -3.10 -2.10 -2.21
CA LEU A 65 -2.28 -2.65 -1.14
C LEU A 65 -3.14 -3.35 -0.10
N ARG A 66 -4.30 -2.78 0.26
CA ARG A 66 -5.25 -3.43 1.17
C ARG A 66 -5.81 -4.73 0.59
N LYS A 67 -6.12 -4.76 -0.70
CA LYS A 67 -6.59 -5.99 -1.38
C LYS A 67 -5.48 -7.06 -1.40
N ALA A 68 -4.25 -6.66 -1.71
CA ALA A 68 -3.08 -7.52 -1.70
C ALA A 68 -2.82 -8.15 -0.33
N ILE A 69 -2.86 -7.34 0.74
CA ILE A 69 -2.74 -7.82 2.12
C ILE A 69 -3.79 -8.89 2.41
N ARG A 70 -5.07 -8.62 2.09
CA ARG A 70 -6.16 -9.58 2.32
C ARG A 70 -6.00 -10.89 1.57
N ILE A 71 -5.46 -10.85 0.35
CA ILE A 71 -5.18 -12.07 -0.41
C ILE A 71 -4.07 -12.87 0.28
N ALA A 72 -2.96 -12.21 0.64
CA ALA A 72 -1.87 -12.85 1.38
C ALA A 72 -2.34 -13.40 2.74
N GLU A 73 -3.21 -12.69 3.47
CA GLU A 73 -3.80 -13.17 4.72
C GLU A 73 -4.60 -14.47 4.52
N ARG A 74 -5.35 -14.60 3.42
CA ARG A 74 -6.06 -15.84 3.07
C ARG A 74 -5.11 -17.00 2.73
N GLU A 75 -3.90 -16.69 2.27
CA GLU A 75 -2.83 -17.66 2.00
C GLU A 75 -1.99 -17.98 3.26
N GLY A 76 -2.40 -17.50 4.44
CA GLY A 76 -1.77 -17.79 5.73
C GLY A 76 -0.68 -16.81 6.16
N TRP A 77 -0.48 -15.70 5.44
CA TRP A 77 0.46 -14.66 5.84
C TRP A 77 -0.12 -13.73 6.92
N ARG A 78 0.69 -13.30 7.87
CA ARG A 78 0.30 -12.37 8.94
C ARG A 78 0.85 -10.98 8.68
N PHE A 79 -0.03 -9.98 8.61
CA PHE A 79 0.37 -8.57 8.45
C PHE A 79 1.19 -8.09 9.66
N GLN A 80 2.36 -7.52 9.39
CA GLN A 80 3.29 -7.00 10.40
C GLN A 80 3.28 -5.47 10.47
N GLY A 81 2.97 -4.80 9.36
CA GLY A 81 2.99 -3.34 9.31
C GLY A 81 3.14 -2.81 7.90
N ARG A 82 3.25 -1.48 7.80
CA ARG A 82 3.49 -0.76 6.54
C ARG A 82 4.67 0.17 6.70
N ASN A 83 5.29 0.52 5.58
CA ASN A 83 6.22 1.63 5.59
C ASN A 83 5.52 2.97 5.89
N SER A 84 6.28 3.98 6.30
CA SER A 84 5.76 5.32 6.63
C SER A 84 5.03 6.01 5.48
N ARG A 85 5.32 5.62 4.23
CA ARG A 85 4.65 6.14 3.02
C ARG A 85 3.37 5.36 2.65
N GLY A 86 3.05 4.27 3.36
CA GLY A 86 1.83 3.48 3.17
C GLY A 86 1.72 2.73 1.84
N ARG A 87 2.85 2.50 1.14
CA ARG A 87 2.89 1.86 -0.20
C ARG A 87 3.41 0.43 -0.18
N ILE A 88 4.03 0.04 0.93
CA ILE A 88 4.60 -1.28 1.14
C ILE A 88 3.98 -1.84 2.42
N ALA A 89 3.62 -3.12 2.39
CA ALA A 89 3.22 -3.87 3.56
C ALA A 89 4.22 -5.01 3.81
N PHE A 90 4.41 -5.35 5.08
CA PHE A 90 5.24 -6.45 5.52
C PHE A 90 4.37 -7.56 6.06
N MET A 91 4.71 -8.78 5.69
CA MET A 91 3.98 -9.99 6.04
C MET A 91 4.95 -11.03 6.61
N SER A 92 4.47 -11.93 7.46
CA SER A 92 5.25 -13.05 7.96
C SER A 92 4.44 -14.35 8.00
N ARG A 93 5.12 -15.49 7.86
CA ARG A 93 4.50 -16.82 7.95
C ARG A 93 5.56 -17.84 8.36
N GLY A 94 5.40 -18.46 9.53
CA GLY A 94 6.28 -19.56 9.95
C GLY A 94 7.78 -19.22 10.01
N GLY A 95 8.14 -17.96 10.30
CA GLY A 95 9.52 -17.47 10.26
C GLY A 95 9.89 -16.76 8.96
N GLU A 96 9.25 -17.13 7.85
CA GLU A 96 9.41 -16.45 6.56
C GLU A 96 8.85 -15.03 6.64
N LYS A 97 9.49 -14.11 5.91
CA LYS A 97 9.03 -12.72 5.80
C LYS A 97 8.87 -12.32 4.34
N MET A 98 7.81 -11.57 4.03
CA MET A 98 7.50 -11.12 2.68
C MET A 98 7.18 -9.63 2.65
N MET A 99 7.70 -8.96 1.63
CA MET A 99 7.33 -7.60 1.27
C MET A 99 6.23 -7.61 0.21
N LEU A 100 5.11 -6.95 0.50
CA LEU A 100 4.01 -6.71 -0.43
C LEU A 100 4.09 -5.29 -0.97
N ILE A 101 4.14 -5.18 -2.30
CA ILE A 101 4.13 -3.91 -3.01
C ILE A 101 2.90 -3.88 -3.90
N ALA A 102 2.08 -2.85 -3.79
CA ALA A 102 0.94 -2.67 -4.69
C ALA A 102 1.03 -1.33 -5.39
N SER A 103 0.84 -1.34 -6.70
CA SER A 103 0.99 -0.15 -7.53
C SER A 103 0.13 -0.26 -8.77
N LEU A 104 -0.45 0.87 -9.18
CA LEU A 104 -1.04 1.04 -10.51
C LEU A 104 -0.02 1.07 -11.65
N ARG A 105 1.27 1.18 -11.33
CA ARG A 105 2.35 1.11 -12.29
C ARG A 105 2.84 -0.32 -12.34
N ALA A 106 2.89 -0.91 -13.52
CA ALA A 106 3.66 -2.12 -13.74
C ALA A 106 5.13 -1.80 -13.45
N TYR A 107 5.76 -2.58 -12.57
CA TYR A 107 7.17 -2.45 -12.28
C TYR A 107 7.92 -3.54 -13.03
N SER A 108 8.78 -3.15 -13.98
CA SER A 108 9.90 -4.02 -14.37
C SER A 108 10.86 -4.16 -13.19
N THR A 109 11.74 -5.17 -13.22
CA THR A 109 12.81 -5.35 -12.23
C THR A 109 13.62 -4.06 -12.00
N HIS A 110 14.00 -3.38 -13.08
CA HIS A 110 14.74 -2.12 -13.03
C HIS A 110 13.93 -0.98 -12.37
N SER A 111 12.65 -0.84 -12.72
CA SER A 111 11.76 0.17 -12.15
C SER A 111 11.46 -0.08 -10.67
N LEU A 112 11.35 -1.35 -10.27
CA LEU A 112 11.18 -1.78 -8.88
C LEU A 112 12.43 -1.44 -8.06
N LYS A 113 13.61 -1.80 -8.56
CA LYS A 113 14.92 -1.48 -7.94
C LYS A 113 15.06 0.02 -7.69
N ASN A 114 14.83 0.84 -8.71
CA ASN A 114 14.90 2.31 -8.59
C ASN A 114 13.86 2.88 -7.63
N THR A 115 12.69 2.25 -7.53
CA THR A 115 11.65 2.65 -6.59
C THR A 115 12.07 2.34 -5.16
N LEU A 116 12.56 1.13 -4.88
CA LEU A 116 13.08 0.73 -3.57
C LEU A 116 14.28 1.60 -3.14
N ARG A 117 15.20 1.89 -4.05
CA ARG A 117 16.34 2.82 -3.82
C ARG A 117 15.85 4.22 -3.45
N ARG A 118 14.93 4.82 -4.21
CA ARG A 118 14.33 6.14 -3.90
C ARG A 118 13.55 6.20 -2.60
N MET A 119 13.07 5.06 -2.11
CA MET A 119 12.41 4.98 -0.81
C MET A 119 13.41 4.77 0.34
N ASN A 120 14.71 4.65 0.05
CA ASN A 120 15.77 4.30 1.00
C ASN A 120 15.53 2.92 1.67
N TRP A 121 15.00 1.97 0.89
CA TRP A 121 14.75 0.59 1.28
C TRP A 121 15.67 -0.38 0.53
N TYR A 122 16.82 0.07 0.03
CA TYR A 122 17.77 -0.79 -0.69
C TYR A 122 18.85 -1.40 0.22
N SER A 123 18.92 -1.04 1.51
CA SER A 123 19.94 -1.60 2.40
C SER A 123 19.59 -3.04 2.80
N ARG A 124 20.60 -3.93 2.85
CA ARG A 124 20.46 -5.32 3.35
C ARG A 124 19.77 -5.39 4.72
N LYS A 125 19.97 -4.39 5.60
CA LYS A 125 19.29 -4.31 6.90
C LYS A 125 17.76 -4.14 6.81
N LYS A 126 17.27 -3.50 5.74
CA LYS A 126 15.84 -3.23 5.51
C LYS A 126 15.19 -4.21 4.53
N LEU A 127 15.96 -4.72 3.56
CA LEU A 127 15.53 -5.78 2.63
C LEU A 127 15.64 -7.17 3.24
N GLY A 128 16.63 -7.41 4.09
CA GLY A 128 16.80 -8.66 4.84
C GLY A 128 15.75 -8.89 5.92
N GLU A 129 14.81 -7.95 6.09
CA GLU A 129 13.55 -8.22 6.79
C GLU A 129 12.55 -8.99 5.93
N ALA A 130 12.82 -9.26 4.65
CA ALA A 130 11.98 -10.07 3.78
C ALA A 130 12.84 -11.06 2.98
N GLU A 131 12.37 -12.28 2.87
CA GLU A 131 12.94 -13.33 2.01
C GLU A 131 12.34 -13.25 0.60
N GLY A 132 11.07 -12.82 0.52
CA GLY A 132 10.33 -12.65 -0.74
C GLY A 132 9.78 -11.24 -0.95
N VAL A 133 9.67 -10.83 -2.21
CA VAL A 133 8.92 -9.64 -2.64
C VAL A 133 7.80 -10.08 -3.58
N ARG A 134 6.57 -9.66 -3.30
CA ARG A 134 5.41 -9.89 -4.17
C ARG A 134 4.78 -8.59 -4.59
N VAL A 135 4.60 -8.44 -5.90
CA VAL A 135 4.04 -7.22 -6.52
C VAL A 135 2.62 -7.49 -6.98
N TYR A 136 1.69 -6.65 -6.52
CA TYR A 136 0.28 -6.69 -6.89
C TYR A 136 -0.08 -5.54 -7.83
N HIS A 137 -0.71 -5.88 -8.95
CA HIS A 137 -1.16 -4.94 -9.96
C HIS A 137 -2.60 -5.27 -10.39
N PRO A 138 -3.49 -4.28 -10.61
CA PRO A 138 -4.90 -4.54 -10.91
C PRO A 138 -5.19 -5.01 -12.34
N TYR A 139 -4.26 -4.81 -13.28
CA TYR A 139 -4.46 -5.13 -14.69
C TYR A 139 -3.62 -6.35 -15.10
N PRO A 140 -4.16 -7.58 -15.03
CA PRO A 140 -3.45 -8.80 -15.41
C PRO A 140 -3.20 -8.90 -16.92
N ARG A 141 -4.02 -8.27 -17.78
CA ARG A 141 -3.80 -8.26 -19.24
C ARG A 141 -2.55 -7.48 -19.68
N ARG A 142 -2.05 -6.57 -18.85
CA ARG A 142 -0.72 -5.94 -19.08
C ARG A 142 0.42 -6.85 -18.60
N PHE A 143 0.10 -7.96 -17.93
CA PHE A 143 1.04 -8.95 -17.42
C PHE A 143 1.27 -10.13 -18.37
N ASP A 144 0.38 -10.41 -19.32
CA ASP A 144 0.57 -11.52 -20.28
C ASP A 144 1.85 -11.33 -21.12
N HIS A 145 2.24 -10.08 -21.40
CA HIS A 145 3.54 -9.75 -22.01
C HIS A 145 4.73 -9.69 -21.02
N MET A 146 4.47 -9.60 -19.72
CA MET A 146 5.47 -9.54 -18.65
C MET A 146 5.70 -10.89 -17.96
N VAL A 147 5.15 -12.01 -18.44
CA VAL A 147 5.57 -13.34 -17.97
C VAL A 147 7.07 -13.57 -18.26
N GLN A 148 7.66 -12.81 -19.19
CA GLN A 148 9.11 -12.77 -19.44
C GLN A 148 9.89 -11.82 -18.51
N GLU A 149 9.24 -10.91 -17.77
CA GLU A 149 9.89 -9.95 -16.85
C GLU A 149 9.24 -9.88 -15.46
N GLY A 150 8.45 -10.90 -15.13
CA GLY A 150 7.75 -11.28 -13.89
C GLY A 150 6.95 -10.21 -13.13
N GLY A 151 5.65 -10.46 -13.06
CA GLY A 151 4.89 -10.10 -11.89
C GLY A 151 3.70 -11.01 -11.69
N ILE A 152 3.06 -10.78 -10.53
CA ILE A 152 2.39 -11.81 -9.71
C ILE A 152 3.36 -12.85 -9.12
N GLU A 153 4.64 -12.86 -9.51
CA GLU A 153 5.66 -13.69 -8.86
C GLU A 153 6.01 -13.19 -7.46
N VAL A 154 5.99 -14.12 -6.52
CA VAL A 154 6.84 -14.03 -5.33
C VAL A 154 8.26 -14.22 -5.83
N ARG A 155 9.08 -13.17 -5.79
CA ARG A 155 10.49 -13.26 -6.15
C ARG A 155 11.34 -13.32 -4.91
N HIS A 156 12.42 -14.10 -4.98
CA HIS A 156 13.41 -14.05 -3.93
C HIS A 156 14.08 -12.68 -3.92
N VAL A 157 14.32 -12.10 -2.74
CA VAL A 157 14.95 -10.78 -2.64
C VAL A 157 16.34 -10.75 -3.32
N GLY A 158 17.04 -11.88 -3.33
CA GLY A 158 18.33 -12.04 -4.01
C GLY A 158 18.27 -11.90 -5.54
N GLU A 159 17.11 -12.04 -6.18
CA GLU A 159 16.97 -11.77 -7.63
C GLU A 159 16.89 -10.27 -7.92
N LEU A 160 16.33 -9.49 -6.99
CA LEU A 160 16.30 -8.03 -7.06
C LEU A 160 17.65 -7.40 -6.66
N LEU A 161 18.44 -8.15 -5.90
CA LEU A 161 19.76 -7.84 -5.39
C LEU A 161 20.73 -8.97 -5.73
N PRO A 162 21.15 -9.13 -7.00
CA PRO A 162 22.17 -10.12 -7.32
C PRO A 162 23.41 -9.87 -6.43
N PRO A 163 24.08 -10.94 -5.96
CA PRO A 163 25.13 -10.89 -4.93
C PRO A 163 26.30 -9.92 -5.23
N GLU A 164 26.40 -9.42 -6.46
CA GLU A 164 27.39 -8.46 -6.94
C GLU A 164 27.02 -6.97 -6.74
N ALA A 165 25.93 -6.65 -6.04
CA ALA A 165 25.59 -5.25 -5.72
C ALA A 165 26.45 -4.65 -4.57
N GLU A 166 27.72 -5.06 -4.48
CA GLU A 166 28.75 -4.27 -3.82
C GLU A 166 29.26 -3.20 -4.80
N LEU A 167 29.47 -2.00 -4.25
CA LEU A 167 30.15 -0.86 -4.86
C LEU A 167 29.32 -0.07 -5.89
N GLU A 168 28.57 0.90 -5.39
CA GLU A 168 28.84 2.29 -5.76
C GLU A 168 28.42 3.18 -4.59
N VAL A 169 29.37 4.03 -4.18
CA VAL A 169 29.46 4.87 -2.98
C VAL A 169 28.31 5.87 -2.87
#